data_AF-A0A0M9DVY3-F1
#
_entry.id   AF-A0A0M9DVY3-F1
#
_cell.length_a   1.000
_cell.length_b   1.000
_cell.length_c   1.000
_cell.angle_alpha   90.00
_cell.angle_beta   90.00
_cell.angle_gamma   90.00
#
_symmetry.space_group_name_H-M   'P 1'
#
loop_
_entity.id
_entity.type
_entity.pdbx_description
1 polymer ?
#
loop_
_entity_poly.entity_id
_entity_poly.type
_entity_poly.pdbx_seq_one_letter_code
_entity_poly.pdbx_strand_id
1 'polypeptide(L)'
;WKKGEKSKWVKVNRKLLLKGKSEEVINEIRRVCKGKKGKKIKREREYFIRNQKRLCFEQRKNEGMPIGSGAMESAIRRVVNLRLKSASTYWLKETAEGMLMLRSYFKSGRWGMLKRLAFSGKTLMEG
;
A
#
# COMPACT_ATOMS: atom_id res chain seq x y z
N TRP A 1 7.02 -31.05 -1.58
CA TRP A 1 6.95 -30.18 -0.41
C TRP A 1 6.34 -30.97 0.72
N LYS A 2 7.19 -31.43 1.64
CA LYS A 2 6.80 -32.06 2.90
C LYS A 2 6.21 -31.01 3.85
N LYS A 3 5.62 -31.44 4.96
CA LYS A 3 5.08 -30.56 6.00
C LYS A 3 6.17 -29.57 6.48
N GLY A 4 5.86 -28.29 6.58
CA GLY A 4 6.80 -27.24 7.03
C GLY A 4 7.77 -26.69 5.98
N GLU A 5 8.09 -27.45 4.92
CA GLU A 5 9.01 -27.03 3.85
C GLU A 5 8.51 -25.75 3.14
N LYS A 6 7.18 -25.61 3.01
CA LYS A 6 6.49 -24.43 2.46
C LYS A 6 6.81 -23.16 3.22
N SER A 7 6.57 -23.21 4.53
CA SER A 7 6.83 -22.08 5.41
C SER A 7 8.32 -21.73 5.45
N LYS A 8 9.21 -22.75 5.46
CA LYS A 8 10.65 -22.53 5.47
C LYS A 8 11.13 -21.80 4.21
N TRP A 9 10.72 -22.24 3.03
CA TRP A 9 11.07 -21.56 1.78
C TRP A 9 10.56 -20.11 1.74
N VAL A 10 9.31 -19.87 2.18
CA VAL A 10 8.74 -18.51 2.23
C VAL A 10 9.54 -17.62 3.19
N LYS A 11 9.88 -18.13 4.39
CA LYS A 11 10.70 -17.39 5.35
C LYS A 11 12.07 -17.02 4.79
N VAL A 12 12.74 -17.94 4.08
CA VAL A 12 14.05 -17.70 3.46
C VAL A 12 13.94 -16.63 2.36
N ASN A 13 13.03 -16.82 1.40
CA ASN A 13 12.88 -15.88 0.28
C ASN A 13 12.39 -14.50 0.72
N ARG A 14 11.57 -14.42 1.77
CA ARG A 14 11.19 -13.13 2.37
C ARG A 14 12.41 -12.39 2.94
N LYS A 15 13.32 -13.10 3.63
CA LYS A 15 14.55 -12.48 4.14
C LYS A 15 15.44 -11.99 3.00
N LEU A 16 15.55 -12.74 1.91
CA LEU A 16 16.29 -12.32 0.71
C LEU A 16 15.70 -11.04 0.10
N LEU A 17 14.37 -10.97 -0.09
CA LEU A 17 13.71 -9.75 -0.57
C LEU A 17 14.03 -8.54 0.31
N LEU A 18 13.97 -8.69 1.63
CA LEU A 18 14.26 -7.61 2.59
C LEU A 18 15.72 -7.16 2.58
N LYS A 19 16.64 -8.00 2.08
CA LYS A 19 18.06 -7.69 1.86
C LYS A 19 18.35 -7.24 0.42
N GLY A 20 17.33 -6.80 -0.33
CA GLY A 20 17.48 -6.32 -1.70
C GLY A 20 17.79 -7.40 -2.74
N LYS A 21 17.78 -8.69 -2.35
CA LYS A 21 18.13 -9.83 -3.22
C LYS A 21 16.97 -10.27 -4.10
N SER A 22 16.37 -9.34 -4.84
CA SER A 22 15.18 -9.58 -5.66
C SER A 22 15.44 -10.54 -6.82
N GLU A 23 16.61 -10.49 -7.44
CA GLU A 23 17.03 -11.41 -8.52
C GLU A 23 17.09 -12.87 -8.04
N GLU A 24 17.73 -13.11 -6.89
CA GLU A 24 17.84 -14.44 -6.27
C GLU A 24 16.44 -15.03 -5.99
N VAL A 25 15.53 -14.21 -5.49
CA VAL A 25 14.14 -14.60 -5.22
C VAL A 25 13.36 -14.89 -6.50
N ILE A 26 13.54 -14.09 -7.55
CA ILE A 26 12.91 -14.33 -8.86
C ILE A 26 13.40 -15.66 -9.44
N ASN A 27 14.69 -15.96 -9.33
CA ASN A 27 15.25 -17.23 -9.79
C ASN A 27 14.72 -18.43 -8.99
N GLU A 28 14.56 -18.28 -7.69
CA GLU A 28 13.87 -19.26 -6.83
C GLU A 28 12.40 -19.47 -7.22
N ILE A 29 11.67 -18.38 -7.49
CA ILE A 29 10.29 -18.45 -7.99
C ILE A 29 10.26 -19.19 -9.33
N ARG A 30 11.13 -18.86 -10.29
CA ARG A 30 11.23 -19.57 -11.58
C ARG A 30 11.52 -21.06 -11.41
N ARG A 31 12.38 -21.43 -10.44
CA ARG A 31 12.71 -22.82 -10.13
C ARG A 31 11.49 -23.61 -9.65
N VAL A 32 10.74 -23.03 -8.72
CA VAL A 32 9.58 -23.68 -8.08
C VAL A 32 8.33 -23.67 -8.99
N CYS A 33 8.14 -22.60 -9.77
CA CYS A 33 6.96 -22.36 -10.58
C CYS A 33 7.08 -22.96 -11.98
N LYS A 34 7.30 -24.28 -12.06
CA LYS A 34 7.38 -25.05 -13.32
C LYS A 34 6.13 -25.90 -13.57
N GLY A 35 5.90 -26.29 -14.82
CA GLY A 35 4.82 -27.20 -15.23
C GLY A 35 3.41 -26.74 -14.84
N LYS A 36 2.52 -27.67 -14.46
CA LYS A 36 1.14 -27.38 -14.04
C LYS A 36 1.06 -26.37 -12.89
N LYS A 37 2.00 -26.41 -11.94
CA LYS A 37 2.07 -25.46 -10.81
C LYS A 37 2.37 -24.05 -11.29
N GLY A 38 3.31 -23.90 -12.22
CA GLY A 38 3.64 -22.61 -12.84
C GLY A 38 2.46 -21.94 -13.55
N LYS A 39 1.54 -22.72 -14.12
CA LYS A 39 0.30 -22.16 -14.72
C LYS A 39 -0.62 -21.52 -13.68
N LYS A 40 -0.78 -22.15 -12.51
CA LYS A 40 -1.69 -21.67 -11.44
C LYS A 40 -1.23 -20.36 -10.80
N ILE A 41 0.08 -20.13 -10.73
CA ILE A 41 0.70 -18.95 -10.09
C ILE A 41 1.45 -18.06 -11.09
N LYS A 42 1.09 -18.17 -12.37
CA LYS A 42 1.73 -17.42 -13.46
C LYS A 42 1.64 -15.92 -13.19
N ARG A 43 0.44 -15.44 -12.82
CA ARG A 43 0.19 -14.01 -12.55
C ARG A 43 1.13 -13.46 -11.48
N GLU A 44 1.26 -14.17 -10.36
CA GLU A 44 2.08 -13.77 -9.22
C GLU A 44 3.56 -13.81 -9.59
N ARG A 45 4.01 -14.84 -10.30
CA ARG A 45 5.39 -14.90 -10.82
C ARG A 45 5.69 -13.71 -11.73
N GLU A 46 4.84 -13.44 -12.71
CA GLU A 46 5.02 -12.33 -13.64
C GLU A 46 4.98 -10.97 -12.94
N TYR A 47 4.25 -10.85 -11.82
CA TYR A 47 4.28 -9.64 -11.00
C TYR A 47 5.68 -9.39 -10.42
N PHE A 48 6.32 -10.40 -9.82
CA PHE A 48 7.67 -10.26 -9.28
C PHE A 48 8.69 -9.89 -10.35
N ILE A 49 8.61 -10.53 -11.52
CA ILE A 49 9.51 -10.26 -12.65
C ILE A 49 9.33 -8.82 -13.15
N ARG A 50 8.08 -8.43 -13.46
CA ARG A 50 7.78 -7.10 -14.00
C ARG A 50 8.12 -5.96 -13.03
N ASN A 51 7.96 -6.20 -11.73
CA ASN A 51 8.15 -5.19 -10.70
C ASN A 51 9.51 -5.29 -10.00
N GLN A 52 10.48 -6.05 -10.53
CA GLN A 52 11.77 -6.26 -9.88
C GLN A 52 12.45 -4.94 -9.44
N LYS A 53 12.43 -3.92 -10.32
CA LYS A 53 12.98 -2.58 -10.04
C LYS A 53 12.30 -1.86 -8.85
N ARG A 54 11.10 -2.29 -8.46
CA ARG A 54 10.33 -1.74 -7.33
C ARG A 54 10.54 -2.56 -6.05
N LEU A 55 11.19 -3.72 -6.11
CA LEU A 55 11.45 -4.61 -4.97
C LEU A 55 12.72 -4.23 -4.19
N CYS A 56 13.13 -2.96 -4.22
CA CYS A 56 14.31 -2.42 -3.52
C CYS A 56 14.05 -2.22 -2.02
N PHE A 57 13.61 -3.27 -1.31
CA PHE A 57 13.19 -3.18 0.09
C PHE A 57 14.31 -2.75 1.04
N GLU A 58 15.55 -3.17 0.78
CA GLU A 58 16.70 -2.79 1.60
C GLU A 58 16.95 -1.27 1.54
N GLN A 59 16.98 -0.70 0.34
CA GLN A 59 17.09 0.74 0.15
C GLN A 59 15.96 1.49 0.85
N ARG A 60 14.69 1.08 0.64
CA ARG A 60 13.53 1.72 1.28
C ARG A 60 13.60 1.66 2.79
N LYS A 61 14.10 0.55 3.34
CA LYS A 61 14.30 0.40 4.79
C LYS A 61 15.39 1.35 5.30
N ASN A 62 16.50 1.48 4.57
CA ASN A 62 17.61 2.38 4.93
C ASN A 62 17.20 3.86 4.85
N GLU A 63 16.29 4.21 3.95
CA GLU A 63 15.66 5.53 3.85
C GLU A 63 14.58 5.79 4.93
N GLY A 64 14.35 4.84 5.84
CA GLY A 64 13.31 4.95 6.87
C GLY A 64 11.88 4.90 6.30
N MET A 65 11.69 4.46 5.05
CA MET A 65 10.38 4.41 4.42
C MET A 65 9.55 3.21 4.92
N PRO A 66 8.23 3.37 5.03
CA PRO A 66 7.34 2.26 5.36
C PRO A 66 7.35 1.20 4.24
N ILE A 67 7.76 -0.02 4.57
CA ILE A 67 7.82 -1.16 3.63
C ILE A 67 6.55 -2.04 3.63
N GLY A 68 5.60 -1.74 4.52
CA GLY A 68 4.34 -2.48 4.67
C GLY A 68 3.12 -1.65 4.26
N SER A 69 2.07 -2.32 3.77
CA SER A 69 0.80 -1.69 3.37
C SER A 69 -0.08 -1.27 4.55
N GLY A 70 0.22 -1.70 5.78
CA GLY A 70 -0.67 -1.55 6.94
C GLY A 70 -1.05 -0.11 7.27
N ALA A 71 -0.13 0.85 7.12
CA ALA A 71 -0.45 2.27 7.33
C ALA A 71 -1.48 2.76 6.30
N MET A 72 -1.32 2.37 5.04
CA MET A 72 -2.25 2.69 3.95
C MET A 72 -3.61 2.00 4.15
N GLU A 73 -3.62 0.70 4.49
CA GLU A 73 -4.85 -0.04 4.79
C GLU A 73 -5.62 0.56 5.98
N SER A 74 -4.89 0.96 7.02
CA SER A 74 -5.46 1.64 8.18
C SER A 74 -6.02 3.01 7.82
N ALA A 75 -5.36 3.76 6.93
CA ALA A 75 -5.85 5.03 6.42
C ALA A 75 -7.15 4.83 5.61
N ILE A 76 -7.18 3.88 4.67
CA ILE A 76 -8.38 3.54 3.90
C ILE A 76 -9.53 3.14 4.84
N ARG A 77 -9.27 2.27 5.82
CA ARG A 77 -10.28 1.85 6.80
C ARG A 77 -10.85 3.05 7.55
N ARG A 78 -9.99 3.89 8.12
CA ARG A 78 -10.39 4.96 9.03
C ARG A 78 -10.92 6.19 8.32
N VAL A 79 -10.32 6.61 7.21
CA VAL A 79 -10.72 7.82 6.48
C VAL A 79 -11.94 7.52 5.60
N VAL A 80 -11.91 6.41 4.85
CA VAL A 80 -12.92 6.08 3.85
C VAL A 80 -13.98 5.13 4.40
N ASN A 81 -13.61 3.87 4.70
CA ASN A 81 -14.60 2.82 4.90
C ASN A 81 -15.56 3.12 6.06
N LEU A 82 -15.03 3.58 7.20
CA LEU A 82 -15.84 3.86 8.40
C LEU A 82 -16.72 5.12 8.29
N ARG A 83 -16.66 5.90 7.19
CA ARG A 83 -17.45 7.14 7.06
C ARG A 83 -18.18 7.30 5.74
N LEU A 84 -17.50 6.98 4.64
CA LEU A 84 -18.02 7.14 3.29
C LEU A 84 -18.73 5.86 2.81
N LYS A 85 -18.35 4.69 3.32
CA LYS A 85 -18.92 3.39 2.95
C LYS A 85 -19.76 2.81 4.10
N SER A 86 -20.90 3.43 4.37
CA SER A 86 -21.89 2.99 5.36
C SER A 86 -23.22 2.61 4.70
N ALA A 87 -24.03 1.82 5.41
CA ALA A 87 -25.35 1.42 4.93
C ALA A 87 -26.21 2.64 4.60
N SER A 88 -27.00 2.54 3.53
CA SER A 88 -27.93 3.57 3.06
C SER A 88 -27.31 4.97 2.87
N THR A 89 -26.00 5.05 2.66
CA THR A 89 -25.30 6.33 2.47
C THR A 89 -24.96 6.50 1.00
N TYR A 90 -25.50 7.56 0.41
CA TYR A 90 -25.20 7.98 -0.96
C TYR A 90 -24.53 9.35 -0.91
N TRP A 91 -23.55 9.55 -1.78
CA TRP A 91 -22.81 10.79 -1.87
C TRP A 91 -22.84 11.30 -3.30
N LEU A 92 -23.05 12.61 -3.46
CA LEU A 92 -22.59 13.30 -4.65
C LEU A 92 -21.06 13.38 -4.61
N LYS A 93 -20.40 13.30 -5.76
CA LYS A 93 -18.93 13.23 -5.84
C LYS A 93 -18.26 14.38 -5.08
N GLU A 94 -18.78 15.59 -5.25
CA GLU A 94 -18.28 16.84 -4.67
C GLU A 94 -18.35 16.77 -3.13
N THR A 95 -19.47 16.26 -2.60
CA THR A 95 -19.66 16.10 -1.15
C THR A 95 -18.79 14.99 -0.56
N ALA A 96 -18.55 13.91 -1.31
CA ALA A 96 -17.63 12.83 -0.90
C ALA A 96 -16.18 13.34 -0.84
N GLU A 97 -15.74 14.11 -1.83
CA GLU A 97 -14.40 14.71 -1.87
C GLU A 97 -14.19 15.68 -0.70
N GLY A 98 -15.16 16.55 -0.42
CA GLY A 98 -15.13 17.44 0.74
C GLY A 98 -15.02 16.67 2.06
N MET A 99 -15.84 15.63 2.25
CA MET A 99 -15.80 14.78 3.45
C MET A 99 -14.47 14.02 3.56
N LEU A 100 -13.91 13.53 2.44
CA LEU A 100 -12.62 12.85 2.39
C LEU A 100 -11.50 13.77 2.87
N MET A 101 -11.48 15.02 2.38
CA MET A 101 -10.52 16.04 2.80
C MET A 101 -10.63 16.32 4.29
N LEU A 102 -11.84 16.63 4.79
CA LEU A 102 -12.11 16.88 6.20
C LEU A 102 -11.60 15.73 7.09
N ARG A 103 -11.94 14.49 6.74
CA ARG A 103 -11.52 13.29 7.47
C ARG A 103 -10.01 13.07 7.45
N SER A 104 -9.35 13.35 6.32
CA SER A 104 -7.90 13.19 6.17
C SER A 104 -7.14 14.15 7.08
N TYR A 105 -7.52 15.43 7.11
CA TYR A 105 -6.94 16.43 8.01
C TYR A 105 -7.23 16.12 9.48
N PHE A 106 -8.46 15.70 9.79
CA PHE A 106 -8.81 15.31 11.15
C PHE A 106 -7.99 14.10 11.65
N LYS A 107 -7.93 13.01 10.87
CA LYS A 107 -7.22 11.77 11.26
C LYS A 107 -5.70 11.90 11.28
N SER A 108 -5.14 12.88 10.57
CA SER A 108 -3.71 13.21 10.63
C SER A 108 -3.36 14.21 11.75
N GLY A 109 -4.33 14.66 12.55
CA GLY A 109 -4.11 15.68 13.59
C GLY A 109 -3.88 17.09 13.03
N ARG A 110 -4.15 17.31 11.75
CA ARG A 110 -3.86 18.57 11.01
C ARG A 110 -5.09 19.47 10.88
N TRP A 111 -6.05 19.38 11.79
CA TRP A 111 -7.28 20.19 11.75
C TRP A 111 -6.99 21.70 11.70
N GLY A 112 -5.99 22.17 12.46
CA GLY A 112 -5.59 23.57 12.45
C GLY A 112 -5.12 24.07 11.07
N MET A 113 -4.46 23.22 10.28
CA MET A 113 -4.04 23.55 8.92
C MET A 113 -5.26 23.73 8.00
N LEU A 114 -6.24 22.84 8.11
CA LEU A 114 -7.47 22.96 7.34
C LEU A 114 -8.24 24.24 7.68
N LYS A 115 -8.36 24.59 8.97
CA LYS A 115 -8.96 25.86 9.39
C LYS A 115 -8.24 27.05 8.76
N ARG A 116 -6.91 27.08 8.79
CA ARG A 116 -6.13 28.15 8.15
C ARG A 116 -6.43 28.25 6.66
N LEU A 117 -6.43 27.13 5.94
CA LEU A 117 -6.74 27.10 4.51
C LEU A 117 -8.16 27.60 4.20
N ALA A 118 -9.15 27.24 5.01
CA ALA A 118 -10.53 27.66 4.83
C ALA A 118 -10.72 29.17 5.06
N PHE A 119 -9.96 29.77 5.99
CA PHE A 119 -10.08 31.18 6.33
C PHE A 119 -9.07 32.08 5.59
N SER A 120 -7.99 31.54 5.02
CA SER A 120 -7.02 32.30 4.23
C SER A 120 -7.53 32.73 2.86
N GLY A 121 -8.57 32.07 2.34
CA GLY A 121 -9.21 32.44 1.06
C GLY A 121 -10.05 33.71 1.11
N LYS A 122 -10.35 34.26 2.31
CA LYS A 122 -11.09 35.52 2.44
C LYS A 122 -10.25 36.78 2.22
N THR A 123 -8.93 36.68 2.14
CA THR A 123 -8.04 37.86 2.02
C THR A 123 -7.73 38.26 0.58
N LEU A 124 -8.21 37.52 -0.44
CA LEU A 124 -7.91 37.79 -1.86
C LEU A 124 -9.14 38.21 -2.69
N MET A 125 -10.29 38.47 -2.06
CA MET A 125 -11.54 38.86 -2.74
C MET A 125 -12.17 40.12 -2.09
N GLU A 126 -11.35 40.97 -1.45
CA GLU A 126 -11.72 42.31 -0.96
C GLU A 126 -10.55 43.27 -1.17
N GLY A 127 -10.13 43.44 -2.42
CA GLY A 127 -9.14 44.42 -2.86
C GLY A 127 -9.53 45.00 -4.22
#